data_AF-T1CB36-F1
#
_entry.id   AF-T1CB36-F1
#
_cell.length_a   1.000
_cell.length_b   1.000
_cell.length_c   1.000
_cell.angle_alpha   90.00
_cell.angle_beta   90.00
_cell.angle_gamma   90.00
#
_symmetry.space_group_name_H-M   'P 1'
#
loop_
_entity.id
_entity.type
_entity.pdbx_description
1 polymer ?
#
loop_
_entity_poly.entity_id
_entity_poly.type
_entity_poly.pdbx_seq_one_letter_code
_entity_poly.pdbx_strand_id
1 'polypeptide(L)'
;ASEFGTGGMATKILAARIAVAAGCHLCIAAGRPHHPIRRLEQGARCTWFRPSATPIAARKQWIAGTLRPAGALTIDPGALRALRAGRSFCRPA
;
A
#
# COMPACT_ATOMS: atom_id res chain seq x y z
N ALA A 1 -9.21 4.11 27.44
CA ALA A 1 -8.32 3.67 26.34
C ALA A 1 -8.24 2.16 26.39
N SER A 2 -8.33 1.44 25.25
CA SER A 2 -8.23 -0.04 25.25
C SER A 2 -6.78 -0.48 25.24
N GLU A 3 -6.48 -1.52 26.01
CA GLU A 3 -5.18 -2.12 26.35
C GLU A 3 -4.18 -2.40 25.20
N PHE A 4 -4.62 -2.37 23.94
CA PHE A 4 -3.77 -2.66 22.77
C PHE A 4 -3.76 -1.55 21.69
N GLY A 5 -4.33 -0.37 21.97
CA GLY A 5 -4.31 0.72 21.01
C GLY A 5 -4.69 2.06 21.63
N THR A 6 -3.73 2.98 21.64
CA THR A 6 -3.89 4.37 22.09
C THR A 6 -4.73 5.21 21.11
N GLY A 7 -4.80 4.81 19.83
CA GLY A 7 -5.68 5.42 18.83
C GLY A 7 -7.08 4.79 18.82
N GLY A 8 -8.11 5.62 19.01
CA GLY A 8 -9.52 5.21 18.95
C GLY A 8 -9.95 4.65 17.58
N MET A 9 -11.26 4.42 17.39
CA MET A 9 -11.76 3.88 16.12
C MET A 9 -11.53 4.85 14.94
N ALA A 10 -11.61 6.16 15.19
CA ALA A 10 -11.35 7.20 14.19
C ALA A 10 -9.96 7.06 13.56
N THR A 11 -8.92 6.82 14.36
CA THR A 11 -7.54 6.64 13.86
C THR A 11 -7.41 5.37 13.01
N LYS A 12 -8.11 4.28 13.37
CA LYS A 12 -8.10 3.04 12.58
C LYS A 12 -8.78 3.23 11.23
N ILE A 13 -9.87 3.99 11.19
CA ILE A 13 -10.55 4.36 9.93
C ILE A 13 -9.64 5.23 9.07
N LEU A 14 -8.91 6.20 9.67
CA LEU A 14 -7.96 7.02 8.92
C LEU A 14 -6.83 6.17 8.30
N ALA A 15 -6.26 5.24 9.08
CA ALA A 15 -5.27 4.29 8.58
C ALA A 15 -5.84 3.41 7.45
N ALA A 16 -7.08 2.95 7.58
CA ALA A 16 -7.76 2.18 6.54
C ALA A 16 -7.90 2.96 5.23
N ARG A 17 -8.23 4.26 5.29
CA ARG A 17 -8.30 5.13 4.11
C ARG A 17 -6.94 5.23 3.40
N ILE A 18 -5.86 5.39 4.15
CA ILE A 18 -4.50 5.46 3.59
C ILE A 18 -4.11 4.14 2.93
N ALA A 19 -4.35 3.01 3.60
CA ALA A 19 -4.04 1.68 3.07
C ALA A 19 -4.81 1.37 1.78
N VAL A 20 -6.12 1.63 1.76
CA VAL A 20 -6.97 1.45 0.57
C VAL A 20 -6.55 2.37 -0.56
N ALA A 21 -6.20 3.63 -0.27
CA ALA A 21 -5.69 4.57 -1.28
C ALA A 21 -4.37 4.09 -1.89
N ALA A 22 -3.54 3.39 -1.11
CA ALA A 22 -2.31 2.74 -1.59
C ALA A 22 -2.56 1.44 -2.37
N GLY A 23 -3.82 0.99 -2.51
CA GLY A 23 -4.16 -0.25 -3.19
C GLY A 23 -4.03 -1.50 -2.32
N CYS A 24 -3.93 -1.35 -0.98
CA CYS A 24 -3.81 -2.48 -0.05
C CYS A 24 -5.17 -2.91 0.51
N HIS A 25 -5.36 -4.22 0.66
CA HIS A 25 -6.43 -4.76 1.50
C HIS A 25 -6.10 -4.56 2.98
N LEU A 26 -7.10 -4.17 3.75
CA LEU A 26 -6.96 -4.02 5.20
C LEU A 26 -8.18 -4.61 5.90
N CYS A 27 -7.99 -5.21 7.08
CA CYS A 27 -9.11 -5.58 7.94
C CYS A 27 -8.91 -5.06 9.37
N ILE A 28 -10.03 -4.80 10.06
CA ILE A 28 -10.05 -4.52 11.48
C ILE A 28 -10.78 -5.67 12.18
N ALA A 29 -10.12 -6.30 13.13
CA ALA A 29 -10.63 -7.44 13.88
C ALA A 29 -10.44 -7.26 15.39
N ALA A 30 -11.19 -8.03 16.17
CA ALA A 30 -11.02 -8.07 17.62
C ALA A 30 -9.73 -8.83 17.98
N GLY A 31 -8.79 -8.16 18.65
CA GLY A 31 -7.51 -8.74 19.09
C GLY A 31 -7.55 -9.47 20.44
N ARG A 32 -8.66 -9.38 21.19
CA ARG A 32 -8.82 -10.01 22.52
C ARG A 32 -8.86 -11.56 22.50
N PRO A 33 -9.52 -12.21 21.53
CA PRO A 33 -9.55 -13.68 21.49
C PRO A 33 -8.15 -14.26 21.26
N HIS A 34 -7.87 -15.43 21.84
CA HIS A 34 -6.63 -16.15 21.58
C HIS A 34 -6.46 -16.49 20.09
N HIS A 35 -5.22 -16.39 19.61
CA HIS A 35 -4.83 -16.63 18.22
C HIS A 35 -5.67 -15.84 17.19
N PRO A 36 -5.72 -14.50 17.28
CA PRO A 36 -6.63 -13.68 16.48
C PRO A 36 -6.37 -13.80 14.96
N ILE A 37 -5.12 -14.01 14.54
CA ILE A 37 -4.77 -14.19 13.12
C ILE A 37 -5.32 -15.52 12.59
N ARG A 38 -5.08 -16.63 13.30
CA ARG A 38 -5.60 -17.96 12.91
C ARG A 38 -7.14 -17.96 12.83
N ARG A 39 -7.80 -17.23 13.72
CA ARG A 39 -9.26 -17.08 13.69
C ARG A 39 -9.73 -16.31 12.46
N LEU A 40 -9.00 -15.28 12.03
CA LEU A 40 -9.32 -14.55 10.80
C LEU A 40 -9.21 -15.46 9.57
N GLU A 41 -8.18 -16.30 9.50
CA GLU A 41 -8.02 -17.30 8.44
C GLU A 41 -9.18 -18.31 8.43
N GLN A 42 -9.73 -18.63 9.60
CA GLN A 42 -10.90 -19.50 9.77
C GLN A 42 -12.25 -18.80 9.55
N GLY A 43 -12.26 -17.54 9.09
CA GLY A 43 -13.49 -16.79 8.78
C GLY A 43 -14.11 -16.07 9.97
N ALA A 44 -13.34 -15.76 11.02
CA ALA A 44 -13.84 -14.94 12.12
C ALA A 44 -14.26 -13.53 11.64
N ARG A 45 -15.22 -12.95 12.37
CA ARG A 45 -15.77 -11.63 12.06
C ARG A 45 -14.70 -10.55 12.08
N CYS A 46 -14.61 -9.82 10.98
CA CYS A 46 -13.82 -8.61 10.85
C CYS A 46 -14.46 -7.66 9.82
N THR A 47 -14.05 -6.40 9.86
CA THR A 47 -14.45 -5.42 8.86
C THR A 47 -13.36 -5.33 7.81
N TRP A 48 -13.68 -5.69 6.56
CA TRP A 48 -12.76 -5.59 5.43
C TRP A 48 -12.87 -4.25 4.72
N PHE A 49 -11.72 -3.67 4.41
CA PHE A 49 -11.54 -2.48 3.60
C PHE A 49 -10.86 -2.91 2.30
N ARG A 50 -11.57 -2.80 1.19
CA ARG A 50 -11.11 -3.28 -0.12
C ARG A 50 -10.73 -2.07 -0.99
N PRO A 51 -9.51 -2.04 -1.55
CA PRO A 51 -9.12 -1.01 -2.51
C PRO A 51 -9.93 -1.17 -3.80
N SER A 52 -10.37 -0.05 -4.37
CA SER A 52 -11.01 0.00 -5.68
C SER A 52 -9.99 0.06 -6.82
N ALA A 53 -8.76 0.52 -6.54
CA ALA A 53 -7.66 0.62 -7.48
C ALA A 53 -6.66 -0.54 -7.31
N THR A 54 -6.07 -1.00 -8.41
CA THR A 54 -4.96 -1.97 -8.35
C THR A 54 -3.71 -1.29 -7.76
N PRO A 55 -2.83 -2.03 -7.04
CA PRO A 55 -1.62 -1.45 -6.43
C PRO A 55 -0.72 -0.69 -7.43
N ILE A 56 -0.69 -1.15 -8.68
CA ILE A 56 0.05 -0.49 -9.77
C ILE A 56 -0.56 0.88 -10.12
N ALA A 57 -1.89 0.98 -10.16
CA ALA A 57 -2.57 2.26 -10.38
C ALA A 57 -2.33 3.23 -9.22
N ALA A 58 -2.39 2.74 -7.98
CA ALA A 58 -2.11 3.54 -6.78
C ALA A 58 -0.68 4.09 -6.77
N ARG A 59 0.32 3.26 -7.10
CA ARG A 59 1.73 3.69 -7.20
C ARG A 59 1.93 4.75 -8.29
N LYS A 60 1.32 4.57 -9.46
CA LYS A 60 1.40 5.55 -10.56
C LYS A 60 0.71 6.87 -10.18
N GLN A 61 -0.46 6.79 -9.54
CA GLN A 61 -1.19 7.97 -9.05
C GLN A 61 -0.41 8.72 -7.97
N TRP A 62 0.27 8.01 -7.07
CA TRP A 62 1.13 8.63 -6.07
C TRP A 62 2.30 9.37 -6.73
N ILE A 63 3.05 8.70 -7.62
CA ILE A 63 4.16 9.35 -8.35
C ILE A 63 3.66 10.58 -9.13
N ALA A 64 2.52 10.47 -9.82
CA ALA A 64 1.95 11.57 -10.60
C ALA A 64 1.40 12.71 -9.74
N GLY A 65 0.89 12.41 -8.55
CA GLY A 65 0.19 13.38 -7.68
C GLY A 65 1.09 14.08 -6.65
N THR A 66 2.20 13.46 -6.22
CA THR A 66 3.05 14.03 -5.15
C THR A 66 4.43 14.48 -5.60
N LEU A 67 4.93 14.10 -6.78
CA LEU A 67 6.22 14.61 -7.25
C LEU A 67 6.04 15.90 -8.05
N ARG A 68 6.55 17.02 -7.53
CA ARG A 68 7.03 18.11 -8.39
C ARG A 68 8.31 17.61 -9.07
N PRO A 69 8.36 17.49 -10.41
CA PRO A 69 9.57 17.05 -11.09
C PRO A 69 10.72 18.02 -10.77
N ALA A 70 11.78 17.52 -10.11
CA ALA A 70 12.95 18.33 -9.78
C ALA A 70 13.86 18.60 -11.00
N GLY A 71 13.61 17.91 -12.12
CA GLY A 71 14.38 17.99 -13.35
C GLY A 71 14.03 16.86 -14.31
N ALA A 72 14.76 16.76 -15.42
CA ALA A 72 14.65 15.68 -16.39
C ALA A 72 15.99 14.94 -16.53
N LEU A 73 15.92 13.63 -16.78
CA LEU A 73 17.08 12.78 -17.06
C LEU A 73 16.98 12.25 -18.49
N THR A 74 18.04 12.45 -19.27
CA THR A 74 18.21 11.82 -20.59
C THR A 74 18.84 10.46 -20.41
N ILE A 75 18.22 9.41 -20.95
CA ILE A 75 18.69 8.02 -20.84
C ILE A 75 19.19 7.50 -22.19
N ASP A 76 20.13 6.56 -22.15
CA ASP A 76 20.63 5.89 -23.35
C ASP A 76 19.64 4.85 -23.90
N PRO A 77 19.80 4.40 -25.16
CA PRO A 77 18.92 3.40 -25.76
C PRO A 77 18.92 2.03 -25.05
N GLY A 78 20.01 1.65 -24.36
CA GLY A 78 20.09 0.44 -23.54
C GLY A 78 19.21 0.55 -22.30
N ALA A 79 19.30 1.67 -21.58
CA ALA A 79 18.44 2.01 -20.46
C ALA A 79 16.95 2.08 -20.87
N LEU A 80 16.64 2.66 -22.03
CA LEU A 80 15.27 2.71 -22.55
C LEU A 80 14.68 1.29 -22.74
N ARG A 81 15.48 0.36 -23.30
CA ARG A 81 15.06 -1.04 -23.47
C ARG A 81 14.86 -1.75 -22.13
N ALA A 82 15.75 -1.52 -21.16
CA ALA A 82 15.65 -2.11 -19.82
C ALA A 82 14.38 -1.64 -19.09
N LEU A 83 14.09 -0.33 -19.13
CA LEU A 83 12.90 0.25 -18.48
C LEU A 83 11.60 -0.24 -19.14
N ARG A 84 11.56 -0.35 -20.48
CA ARG A 84 10.39 -0.93 -21.19
C ARG A 84 10.15 -2.39 -20.83
N ALA A 85 11.20 -3.14 -20.52
CA ALA A 85 11.12 -4.53 -20.06
C ALA A 85 10.79 -4.66 -18.56
N GLY A 86 10.53 -3.56 -17.85
CA GLY A 86 10.22 -3.57 -16.41
C GLY A 86 11.43 -3.79 -15.50
N ARG A 87 12.65 -3.67 -16.03
CA ARG A 87 13.89 -3.84 -15.27
C ARG A 87 14.34 -2.50 -14.67
N SER A 88 15.03 -2.58 -13.54
CA SER A 88 15.63 -1.43 -12.87
C SER A 88 16.72 -0.80 -13.73
N PHE A 89 16.87 0.53 -13.66
CA PHE A 89 18.03 1.22 -14.22
C PHE A 89 19.26 0.93 -13.35
N CYS A 90 20.36 0.54 -13.98
CA CYS A 90 21.67 0.39 -13.36
C CYS A 90 22.72 1.10 -14.22
N ARG A 91 23.70 1.75 -13.58
CA ARG A 91 24.80 2.42 -14.29
C ARG A 91 25.58 1.35 -15.07
N PRO A 92 25.93 1.58 -16.35
CA PRO A 92 26.80 0.65 -17.06
C PRO A 92 28.16 0.57 -16.34
N ALA A 93 28.70 -0.65 -16.26
CA ALA A 93 30.08 -0.89 -15.88
C ALA A 93 31.02 -0.32 -16.95
#